data_AF-A0A2A5D9Y6-F1
#
_entry.id   AF-A0A2A5D9Y6-F1
#
_cell.length_a   1.000
_cell.length_b   1.000
_cell.length_c   1.000
_cell.angle_alpha   90.00
_cell.angle_beta   90.00
_cell.angle_gamma   90.00
#
_symmetry.space_group_name_H-M   'P 1'
#
loop_
_entity.id
_entity.type
_entity.pdbx_description
1 polymer ?
#
loop_
_entity_poly.entity_id
_entity_poly.type
_entity_poly.pdbx_seq_one_letter_code
_entity_poly.pdbx_strand_id
1 'polypeptide(L)'
;MKLNGTWTVKGRNLFNPKTWLGWDNGYVLKAGQTIEMACVDNDRCYAQFEALKGNVGTGVLYQFGMTCPKSSHNSADGYDGLTGLQKYKEDGTPVVFTFNFGDVNIASWGSSDSLDSSSRPNFGDV
;
A
#
# COMPACT_ATOMS: atom_id res chain seq x y z
N MET A 1 18.92 6.85 -12.67
CA MET A 1 17.71 6.26 -13.29
C MET A 1 16.70 6.09 -12.16
N LYS A 2 15.57 6.80 -12.21
CA LYS A 2 14.56 6.80 -11.12
C LYS A 2 13.65 5.59 -11.30
N LEU A 3 13.42 4.85 -10.23
CA LEU A 3 12.44 3.77 -10.16
C LEU A 3 11.07 4.39 -9.91
N ASN A 4 10.06 3.96 -10.66
CA ASN A 4 8.71 4.52 -10.63
C ASN A 4 7.75 3.39 -10.25
N GLY A 5 7.49 3.23 -8.95
CA GLY A 5 6.35 2.45 -8.49
C GLY A 5 5.15 3.37 -8.31
N THR A 6 4.04 3.09 -8.98
CA THR A 6 2.77 3.78 -8.75
C THR A 6 1.85 2.88 -7.93
N TRP A 7 1.12 3.42 -6.98
CA TRP A 7 0.15 2.66 -6.21
C TRP A 7 -1.21 3.21 -6.50
N THR A 8 -2.17 2.33 -6.71
CA THR A 8 -3.57 2.68 -6.86
C THR A 8 -4.30 2.25 -5.59
N VAL A 9 -4.71 3.22 -4.77
CA VAL A 9 -5.50 2.93 -3.57
C VAL A 9 -6.95 3.21 -3.87
N LYS A 10 -7.82 2.21 -3.73
CA LYS A 10 -9.27 2.35 -3.87
C LYS A 10 -9.92 2.25 -2.50
N GLY A 11 -10.39 3.38 -1.98
CA GLY A 11 -11.08 3.43 -0.69
C GLY A 11 -12.55 3.04 -0.83
N ARG A 12 -13.08 2.18 0.06
CA ARG A 12 -14.53 1.99 0.20
C ARG A 12 -15.20 2.95 1.19
N ASN A 13 -14.40 3.67 1.99
CA ASN A 13 -14.79 4.63 3.04
C ASN A 13 -13.95 5.92 3.00
N LEU A 14 -14.11 6.82 3.98
CA LEU A 14 -13.27 8.01 4.19
C LEU A 14 -11.95 7.65 4.88
N PHE A 15 -10.80 8.09 4.37
CA PHE A 15 -9.49 7.81 4.98
C PHE A 15 -8.56 9.03 4.99
N ASN A 16 -7.77 9.19 6.05
CA ASN A 16 -6.69 10.18 6.12
C ASN A 16 -5.33 9.46 6.04
N PRO A 17 -4.44 9.79 5.09
CA PRO A 17 -3.11 9.22 5.02
C PRO A 17 -2.27 9.70 6.21
N LYS A 18 -1.44 8.79 6.70
CA LYS A 18 -0.30 9.04 7.55
C LYS A 18 0.87 8.31 6.90
N THR A 19 1.72 9.03 6.17
CA THR A 19 2.86 8.41 5.49
C THR A 19 4.17 8.80 6.16
N TRP A 20 5.14 7.88 6.20
CA TRP A 20 6.50 8.15 6.67
C TRP A 20 7.39 8.79 5.58
N LEU A 21 6.82 9.15 4.42
CA LEU A 21 7.50 9.77 3.27
C LEU A 21 6.92 11.15 2.87
N GLY A 22 6.32 11.88 3.81
CA GLY A 22 6.07 13.31 3.65
C GLY A 22 4.68 13.74 3.15
N TRP A 23 3.68 12.84 3.16
CA TRP A 23 2.27 13.23 3.09
C TRP A 23 1.69 13.16 4.50
N ASP A 24 1.81 14.25 5.25
CA ASP A 24 1.01 14.49 6.44
C ASP A 24 0.22 15.78 6.29
N ASN A 25 -1.00 15.74 6.83
CA ASN A 25 -1.96 16.83 7.08
C ASN A 25 -3.01 17.14 6.01
N GLY A 26 -3.96 16.21 5.82
CA GLY A 26 -5.37 16.60 5.57
C GLY A 26 -6.04 16.04 4.32
N TYR A 27 -5.40 15.13 3.58
CA TYR A 27 -6.03 14.54 2.41
C TYR A 27 -7.08 13.51 2.83
N VAL A 28 -8.36 13.74 2.54
CA VAL A 28 -9.41 12.75 2.82
C VAL A 28 -9.74 11.98 1.54
N LEU A 29 -9.35 10.70 1.48
CA LEU A 29 -9.77 9.78 0.43
C LEU A 29 -11.23 9.43 0.64
N LYS A 30 -12.11 9.75 -0.31
CA LYS A 30 -13.55 9.44 -0.20
C LYS A 30 -13.85 7.99 -0.61
N ALA A 31 -14.99 7.49 -0.14
CA ALA A 31 -15.52 6.21 -0.60
C ALA A 31 -15.67 6.20 -2.13
N GLY A 32 -15.18 5.15 -2.78
CA GLY A 32 -15.15 5.00 -4.23
C GLY A 32 -14.04 5.78 -4.93
N GLN A 33 -13.32 6.64 -4.22
CA GLN A 33 -12.21 7.40 -4.79
C GLN A 33 -10.97 6.52 -4.92
N THR A 34 -10.27 6.74 -6.02
CA THR A 34 -8.95 6.18 -6.28
C THR A 34 -7.92 7.30 -6.17
N ILE A 35 -6.79 7.03 -5.51
CA ILE A 35 -5.60 7.88 -5.59
C ILE A 35 -4.43 7.12 -6.15
N GLU A 36 -3.60 7.84 -6.90
CA GLU A 36 -2.30 7.38 -7.32
C GLU A 36 -1.22 8.04 -6.49
N MET A 37 -0.36 7.23 -5.89
CA MET A 37 0.84 7.69 -5.20
C MET A 37 2.04 7.16 -5.96
N ALA A 38 3.18 7.82 -5.86
CA ALA A 38 4.43 7.35 -6.45
C ALA A 38 5.49 7.23 -5.35
N CYS A 39 6.20 6.10 -5.31
CA CYS A 39 7.43 6.02 -4.55
C CYS A 39 8.62 6.06 -5.52
N VAL A 40 9.53 7.00 -5.29
CA VAL A 40 10.73 7.23 -6.12
C VAL A 40 12.00 6.70 -5.46
N ASP A 41 11.86 6.01 -4.33
CA ASP A 41 12.94 5.35 -3.61
C ASP A 41 13.21 3.95 -4.20
N ASN A 42 14.45 3.48 -4.06
CA ASN A 42 14.93 2.21 -4.58
C ASN A 42 14.95 1.07 -3.54
N ASP A 43 14.46 1.33 -2.32
CA ASP A 43 14.38 0.35 -1.25
C ASP A 43 12.91 -0.03 -0.94
N ARG A 44 12.36 0.42 0.19
CA ARG A 44 10.99 0.10 0.63
C ARG A 44 10.20 1.36 0.90
N CYS A 45 8.91 1.26 0.64
CA CYS A 45 7.99 2.35 0.81
C CYS A 45 6.81 1.84 1.64
N TYR A 46 6.39 2.62 2.63
CA TYR A 46 5.30 2.25 3.54
C TYR A 46 4.30 3.40 3.64
N ALA A 47 3.03 3.05 3.74
CA ALA A 47 1.95 4.00 3.94
C ALA A 47 0.90 3.44 4.88
N GLN A 48 0.27 4.35 5.63
CA GLN A 48 -0.82 4.05 6.53
C GLN A 48 -1.97 5.02 6.27
N PHE A 49 -3.19 4.56 6.46
CA PHE A 49 -4.40 5.35 6.39
C PHE A 49 -5.26 5.04 7.61
N GLU A 50 -5.85 6.07 8.23
CA GLU A 50 -6.84 5.87 9.28
C GLU A 50 -8.25 6.04 8.70
N ALA A 51 -9.14 5.06 8.96
CA ALA A 51 -10.54 5.22 8.61
C ALA A 51 -11.21 6.29 9.47
N LEU A 52 -12.02 7.13 8.83
CA LEU A 52 -12.79 8.17 9.48
C LEU A 52 -14.27 7.82 9.54
N LYS A 53 -14.93 8.21 10.63
CA LYS A 53 -16.39 8.30 10.74
C LYS A 53 -16.77 9.77 10.79
N GLY A 54 -17.24 10.30 9.67
CA GLY A 54 -17.30 11.75 9.48
C GLY A 54 -15.88 12.32 9.41
N ASN A 55 -15.54 13.25 10.32
CA ASN A 55 -14.20 13.85 10.44
C ASN A 55 -13.41 13.33 11.65
N VAL A 56 -13.87 12.24 12.27
CA VAL A 56 -13.26 11.68 13.48
C VAL A 56 -12.58 10.38 13.13
N GLY A 57 -11.31 10.23 13.54
CA GLY A 57 -10.55 8.99 13.42
C GLY A 57 -11.23 7.86 14.20
N THR A 58 -11.29 6.68 13.59
CA THR A 58 -11.89 5.49 14.22
C THR A 58 -10.85 4.62 14.92
N GLY A 59 -9.55 4.92 14.78
CA GLY A 59 -8.46 4.06 15.22
C GLY A 59 -8.23 2.83 14.33
N VAL A 60 -9.07 2.57 13.33
CA VAL A 60 -8.85 1.49 12.36
C VAL A 60 -7.82 1.94 11.33
N LEU A 61 -6.73 1.19 11.24
CA LEU A 61 -5.59 1.49 10.37
C LEU A 61 -5.56 0.55 9.17
N TYR A 62 -5.24 1.14 8.01
CA TYR A 62 -5.01 0.46 6.74
C TYR A 62 -3.57 0.71 6.37
N GLN A 63 -2.75 -0.31 6.57
CA GLN A 63 -1.30 -0.23 6.42
C GLN A 63 -0.88 -1.09 5.24
N PHE A 64 0.08 -0.60 4.46
CA PHE A 64 0.65 -1.34 3.34
C PHE A 64 2.08 -0.90 3.04
N GLY A 65 2.82 -1.80 2.40
CA GLY A 65 4.19 -1.56 2.00
C GLY A 65 4.51 -2.19 0.66
N MET A 66 5.53 -1.68 -0.02
CA MET A 66 6.05 -2.24 -1.26
C MET A 66 7.55 -2.00 -1.41
N THR A 67 8.15 -2.74 -2.34
CA THR A 67 9.49 -2.53 -2.87
C THR A 67 9.49 -2.76 -4.38
N CYS A 68 10.26 -1.93 -5.09
CA CYS A 68 10.56 -2.09 -6.52
C CYS A 68 12.09 -2.05 -6.71
N PRO A 69 12.81 -3.11 -6.28
CA PRO A 69 14.26 -3.12 -6.26
C PRO A 69 14.85 -3.31 -7.66
N LYS A 70 16.06 -2.79 -7.88
CA LYS A 70 16.70 -2.80 -9.21
C LYS A 70 17.10 -4.20 -9.71
N SER A 71 17.44 -5.11 -8.79
CA SER A 71 18.09 -6.39 -9.12
C SER A 71 17.42 -7.59 -8.45
N SER A 72 16.19 -7.44 -7.98
CA SER A 72 15.37 -8.52 -7.43
C SER A 72 13.90 -8.27 -7.76
N HIS A 73 13.00 -9.12 -7.25
CA HIS A 73 11.58 -9.04 -7.55
C HIS A 73 10.88 -7.92 -6.77
N ASN A 74 9.89 -7.32 -7.42
CA ASN A 74 8.91 -6.45 -6.80
C ASN A 74 8.16 -7.23 -5.71
N SER A 75 7.86 -6.57 -4.59
CA SER A 75 7.08 -7.18 -3.51
C SER A 75 6.21 -6.14 -2.84
N ALA A 76 5.04 -6.56 -2.36
CA ALA A 76 4.13 -5.70 -1.64
C ALA A 76 3.33 -6.50 -0.62
N ASP A 77 2.82 -5.83 0.41
CA ASP A 77 1.85 -6.45 1.31
C ASP A 77 0.86 -5.45 1.87
N GLY A 78 -0.36 -5.95 2.07
CA GLY A 78 -1.40 -5.31 2.85
C GLY A 78 -1.43 -5.89 4.26
N TYR A 79 -1.26 -5.03 5.26
CA TYR A 79 -1.22 -5.45 6.66
C TYR A 79 -2.61 -5.60 7.26
N ASP A 80 -2.68 -6.36 8.35
CA ASP A 80 -3.85 -6.59 9.22
C ASP A 80 -5.11 -7.13 8.53
N GLY A 81 -4.98 -7.67 7.31
CA GLY A 81 -6.09 -8.27 6.55
C GLY A 81 -7.17 -7.28 6.11
N LEU A 82 -7.02 -5.99 6.44
CA LEU A 82 -7.93 -4.92 6.07
C LEU A 82 -7.49 -4.20 4.79
N THR A 83 -6.27 -4.44 4.33
CA THR A 83 -5.65 -3.67 3.24
C THR A 83 -5.46 -4.54 2.00
N GLY A 84 -6.57 -4.99 1.39
CA GLY A 84 -6.59 -5.97 0.30
C GLY A 84 -5.63 -5.69 -0.85
N LEU A 85 -4.43 -6.27 -0.81
CA LEU A 85 -3.47 -6.25 -1.91
C LEU A 85 -3.96 -7.13 -3.06
N GLN A 86 -3.97 -6.55 -4.25
CA GLN A 86 -4.34 -7.22 -5.50
C GLN A 86 -3.11 -7.74 -6.24
N LYS A 87 -3.34 -8.56 -7.28
CA LYS A 87 -2.27 -9.10 -8.10
C LYS A 87 -1.42 -8.00 -8.74
N TYR A 88 -0.10 -8.23 -8.80
CA TYR A 88 0.86 -7.29 -9.37
C TYR A 88 1.90 -8.04 -10.24
N LYS A 89 2.84 -7.32 -10.87
CA LYS A 89 3.95 -7.94 -11.61
C LYS A 89 5.19 -8.01 -10.73
N GLU A 90 5.77 -9.20 -10.59
CA GLU A 90 7.02 -9.41 -9.84
C GLU A 90 8.24 -8.81 -10.53
N ASP A 91 8.18 -8.63 -11.85
CA ASP A 91 9.29 -8.12 -12.64
C ASP A 91 8.93 -6.88 -13.45
N GLY A 92 9.95 -6.07 -13.71
CA GLY A 92 9.87 -4.88 -14.55
C GLY A 92 9.59 -3.60 -13.78
N THR A 93 9.88 -2.48 -14.44
CA THR A 93 9.63 -1.11 -13.98
C THR A 93 9.09 -0.28 -15.14
N PRO A 94 8.07 0.58 -14.94
CA PRO A 94 7.35 0.80 -13.69
C PRO A 94 6.45 -0.40 -13.31
N VAL A 95 6.14 -0.53 -12.02
CA VAL A 95 5.16 -1.49 -11.49
C VAL A 95 4.01 -0.73 -10.84
N VAL A 96 2.81 -1.29 -10.94
CA VAL A 96 1.62 -0.77 -10.26
C VAL A 96 1.15 -1.78 -9.21
N PHE A 97 1.02 -1.32 -7.97
CA PHE A 97 0.42 -2.10 -6.89
C PHE A 97 -0.95 -1.53 -6.56
N THR A 98 -1.96 -2.41 -6.47
CA THR A 98 -3.33 -1.99 -6.16
C THR A 98 -3.74 -2.48 -4.78
N PHE A 99 -4.24 -1.57 -3.95
CA PHE A 99 -4.74 -1.85 -2.61
C PHE A 99 -6.20 -1.42 -2.51
N ASN A 100 -7.06 -2.38 -2.19
CA ASN A 100 -8.48 -2.15 -1.98
C ASN A 100 -8.79 -2.19 -0.48
N PHE A 101 -9.14 -1.05 0.10
CA PHE A 101 -9.39 -0.99 1.54
C PHE A 101 -10.69 -1.71 1.92
N GLY A 102 -10.55 -2.61 2.88
CA GLY A 102 -11.57 -3.50 3.41
C GLY A 102 -11.75 -4.78 2.59
N ASP A 103 -11.06 -4.95 1.45
CA ASP A 103 -11.03 -6.23 0.73
C ASP A 103 -9.96 -7.15 1.35
N VAL A 104 -10.09 -8.44 1.06
CA VAL A 104 -9.06 -9.43 1.41
C VAL A 104 -7.86 -9.30 0.49
N ASN A 105 -6.68 -9.64 1.01
CA ASN A 105 -5.49 -9.83 0.19
C ASN A 105 -5.71 -11.03 -0.75
N ILE A 106 -5.25 -10.90 -1.99
CA ILE A 106 -5.14 -12.01 -2.96
C ILE A 106 -3.70 -12.19 -3.46
N ALA A 107 -2.79 -11.37 -2.94
CA ALA A 107 -1.34 -11.40 -3.12
C ALA A 107 -0.70 -10.97 -1.79
N SER A 108 0.60 -11.19 -1.63
CA SER A 108 1.32 -10.90 -0.40
C SER A 108 2.80 -10.63 -0.65
N TRP A 109 3.54 -10.36 0.42
CA TRP A 109 4.97 -10.14 0.34
C TRP A 109 5.66 -11.37 -0.27
N GLY A 110 6.29 -11.20 -1.43
CA GLY A 110 6.98 -12.27 -2.16
C GLY A 110 6.08 -13.17 -3.01
N SER A 111 4.78 -12.88 -3.12
CA SER A 111 3.86 -13.66 -3.96
C SER A 111 2.83 -12.75 -4.63
N SER A 112 2.96 -12.58 -5.93
CA SER A 112 2.10 -11.67 -6.71
C SER A 112 0.68 -12.17 -6.99
N ASP A 113 0.36 -13.43 -6.72
CA ASP A 113 -0.95 -13.98 -7.04
C ASP A 113 -1.50 -15.01 -6.04
N SER A 114 -0.84 -15.14 -4.89
CA SER A 114 -1.26 -16.02 -3.80
C SER A 114 -0.95 -15.43 -2.42
N LEU A 115 -1.60 -15.94 -1.39
CA LEU A 115 -1.34 -15.57 0.00
C LEU A 115 -0.18 -16.39 0.57
N ASP A 116 0.97 -15.75 0.69
CA ASP A 116 2.10 -16.20 1.48
C ASP A 116 2.42 -15.18 2.58
N SER A 117 2.07 -15.50 3.82
CA SER A 117 2.36 -14.64 4.97
C SER A 117 3.69 -14.93 5.66
N SER A 118 4.47 -15.90 5.17
CA SER A 118 5.67 -16.37 5.85
C SER A 118 6.84 -15.39 5.83
N SER A 119 6.84 -14.43 4.89
CA SER A 119 7.99 -13.58 4.58
C SER A 119 7.72 -12.07 4.70
N ARG A 120 6.62 -11.69 5.37
CA ARG A 120 6.20 -10.29 5.48
C ARG A 120 7.12 -9.51 6.44
N PRO A 121 7.71 -8.37 6.04
CA PRO A 121 8.47 -7.52 6.96
C PRO A 121 7.52 -6.89 8.00
N ASN A 122 8.02 -6.46 9.16
CA ASN A 122 7.16 -5.71 10.07
C ASN A 122 6.94 -4.30 9.52
N PHE A 123 5.73 -3.79 9.71
CA PHE A 123 5.42 -2.41 9.39
C PHE A 123 6.23 -1.48 10.33
N GLY A 124 7.10 -0.63 9.77
CA GLY A 124 7.96 0.26 10.55
C GLY A 124 9.39 -0.23 10.77
N ASP A 125 9.79 -1.36 10.17
CA ASP A 125 11.20 -1.73 10.00
C ASP A 125 11.87 -0.79 8.97
N VAL A 126 12.08 0.48 9.36
CA VAL A 126 12.89 1.50 8.66
C VAL A 126 14.05 1.93 9.53
#